data_AF-A0A433X0B6-F1
#
_entry.id   AF-A0A433X0B6-F1
#
_cell.length_a   1.000
_cell.length_b   1.000
_cell.length_c   1.000
_cell.angle_alpha   90.00
_cell.angle_beta   90.00
_cell.angle_gamma   90.00
#
_symmetry.space_group_name_H-M   'P 1'
#
loop_
_entity.id
_entity.type
_entity.pdbx_description
1 polymer ?
#
loop_
_entity_poly.entity_id
_entity_poly.type
_entity_poly.pdbx_seq_one_letter_code
_entity_poly.pdbx_strand_id
1 'polypeptide(L)'
;MAEAWTCAFGAENALMGARLQGNAQLPELPLENLQNDQGAPSAAWRVSGKEAYLIAYLPRPILCRGFSYHRTNLTAGAQYSLVARNGSNPVFLSGMQAANTASGQFLVVFPSEMAITQIDIALTDQGNPDGFLSLPLAYLGPLWQPARNMSWQGSEGRQNTIDEATSLSGVEYPTLRYRQRVLSIDHQSLGADELPMIRAIGATAATGRNILFVPDLSAPDRNSAMVFGRLTPGDVTCPAGAADRRATTMTIRERL
;
A
#
# COMPACT_ATOMS: atom_id res chain seq x y z
N MET A 1 -16.84 -6.21 -23.40
CA MET A 1 -17.24 -6.38 -22.00
C MET A 1 -16.25 -5.58 -21.17
N ALA A 2 -16.69 -4.58 -20.41
CA ALA A 2 -15.78 -3.83 -19.54
C ALA A 2 -15.19 -4.81 -18.51
N GLU A 3 -13.87 -4.85 -18.41
CA GLU A 3 -13.16 -5.60 -17.38
C GLU A 3 -13.72 -5.22 -16.01
N ALA A 4 -14.13 -6.21 -15.22
CA ALA A 4 -14.62 -5.96 -13.87
C ALA A 4 -13.44 -5.45 -13.04
N TRP A 5 -13.53 -4.22 -12.53
CA TRP A 5 -12.51 -3.65 -11.65
C TRP A 5 -12.44 -4.50 -10.40
N THR A 6 -11.32 -5.18 -10.18
CA THR A 6 -11.13 -6.04 -9.01
C THR A 6 -10.37 -5.26 -7.95
N CYS A 7 -11.07 -4.38 -7.24
CA CYS A 7 -10.49 -3.68 -6.11
C CYS A 7 -10.03 -4.65 -5.04
N ALA A 8 -8.99 -4.27 -4.28
CA ALA A 8 -8.48 -5.08 -3.19
C ALA A 8 -8.04 -4.26 -1.98
N PHE A 9 -8.13 -4.90 -0.82
CA PHE A 9 -7.73 -4.37 0.47
C PHE A 9 -6.64 -5.25 1.10
N GLY A 10 -5.53 -4.61 1.48
CA GLY A 10 -4.50 -5.18 2.33
C GLY A 10 -4.60 -4.58 3.73
N ALA A 11 -5.36 -5.22 4.62
CA ALA A 11 -5.52 -4.77 6.00
C ALA A 11 -4.51 -5.38 6.96
N GLU A 12 -4.00 -6.58 6.66
CA GLU A 12 -2.98 -7.23 7.48
C GLU A 12 -1.61 -7.01 6.87
N ASN A 13 -0.75 -6.24 7.55
CA ASN A 13 0.64 -6.04 7.14
C ASN A 13 1.56 -6.97 7.96
N ALA A 14 1.92 -8.10 7.37
CA ALA A 14 2.77 -9.12 7.95
C ALA A 14 4.19 -8.61 8.27
N LEU A 15 4.66 -7.55 7.59
CA LEU A 15 5.97 -6.94 7.89
C LEU A 15 6.06 -6.40 9.32
N MET A 16 4.94 -5.97 9.91
CA MET A 16 4.91 -5.35 11.24
C MET A 16 5.35 -6.30 12.37
N GLY A 17 5.30 -7.61 12.14
CA GLY A 17 5.76 -8.63 13.09
C GLY A 17 6.91 -9.49 12.57
N ALA A 18 7.48 -9.14 11.41
CA ALA A 18 8.56 -9.90 10.80
C ALA A 18 9.91 -9.56 11.43
N ARG A 19 10.84 -10.52 11.42
CA ARG A 19 12.26 -10.20 11.64
C ARG A 19 12.85 -9.78 10.32
N LEU A 20 13.42 -8.58 10.25
CA LEU A 20 13.97 -8.02 9.02
C LEU A 20 15.49 -8.19 8.98
N GLN A 21 16.02 -8.40 7.78
CA GLN A 21 17.45 -8.40 7.47
C GLN A 21 17.66 -7.69 6.14
N GLY A 22 18.72 -6.90 6.01
CA GLY A 22 18.98 -6.18 4.77
C GLY A 22 20.45 -5.86 4.57
N ASN A 23 20.72 -5.07 3.53
CA ASN A 23 22.07 -4.60 3.22
C ASN A 23 22.45 -3.35 4.03
N ALA A 24 23.63 -2.78 3.72
CA ALA A 24 24.16 -1.62 4.41
C ALA A 24 23.17 -0.44 4.35
N GLN A 25 22.89 0.14 5.51
CA GLN A 25 21.89 1.18 5.71
C GLN A 25 22.50 2.36 6.47
N LEU A 26 21.85 3.52 6.39
CA LEU A 26 22.22 4.63 7.26
C LEU A 26 21.80 4.30 8.71
N PRO A 27 22.68 4.50 9.71
CA PRO A 27 22.39 4.14 11.10
C PRO A 27 21.11 4.77 11.66
N GLU A 28 20.84 6.03 11.30
CA GLU A 28 19.66 6.79 11.74
C GLU A 28 18.37 6.41 10.99
N LEU A 29 18.48 5.69 9.87
CA LEU A 29 17.36 5.32 9.00
C LEU A 29 17.39 3.81 8.72
N PRO A 30 17.26 2.99 9.78
CA PRO A 30 17.49 1.55 9.70
C PRO A 30 16.29 0.80 9.09
N LEU A 31 16.49 -0.46 8.73
CA LEU A 31 15.48 -1.32 8.09
C LEU A 31 14.21 -1.50 8.95
N GLU A 32 14.35 -1.48 10.27
CA GLU A 32 13.25 -1.57 11.23
C GLU A 32 12.22 -0.45 11.05
N ASN A 33 12.60 0.66 10.41
CA ASN A 33 11.67 1.72 10.04
C ASN A 33 10.56 1.25 9.09
N LEU A 34 10.74 0.16 8.33
CA LEU A 34 9.66 -0.43 7.54
C LEU A 34 8.51 -0.99 8.40
N GLN A 35 8.70 -1.13 9.72
CA GLN A 35 7.69 -1.62 10.68
C GLN A 35 6.95 -0.47 11.38
N ASN A 36 6.92 0.71 10.76
CA ASN A 36 6.15 1.86 11.23
C ASN A 36 5.05 2.26 10.24
N ASP A 37 4.04 2.98 10.76
CA ASP A 37 2.93 3.48 9.95
C ASP A 37 3.06 4.97 9.59
N GLN A 38 4.18 5.62 9.87
CA GLN A 38 4.29 7.09 9.76
C GLN A 38 4.51 7.55 8.33
N GLY A 39 5.37 6.89 7.54
CA GLY A 39 5.60 7.26 6.13
C GLY A 39 6.39 8.54 5.88
N ALA A 40 6.85 9.20 6.95
CA ALA A 40 7.72 10.36 6.87
C ALA A 40 9.13 9.96 6.36
N PRO A 41 9.78 10.79 5.53
CA PRO A 41 11.16 10.55 5.08
C PRO A 41 12.19 10.44 6.21
N SER A 42 11.92 11.07 7.37
CA SER A 42 12.74 10.98 8.58
C SER A 42 12.61 9.64 9.32
N ALA A 43 11.60 8.84 8.96
CA ALA A 43 11.36 7.51 9.51
C ALA A 43 11.38 6.46 8.39
N ALA A 44 12.17 6.69 7.35
CA ALA A 44 12.34 5.76 6.24
C ALA A 44 13.47 4.77 6.49
N TRP A 45 13.42 3.61 5.84
CA TRP A 45 14.64 2.83 5.64
C TRP A 45 15.44 3.49 4.51
N ARG A 46 16.72 3.78 4.76
CA ARG A 46 17.60 4.37 3.74
C ARG A 46 18.86 3.56 3.53
N VAL A 47 19.10 3.23 2.27
CA VAL A 47 20.32 2.59 1.79
C VAL A 47 21.18 3.64 1.09
N SER A 48 22.47 3.68 1.41
CA SER A 48 23.40 4.71 0.90
C SER A 48 23.76 4.58 -0.58
N GLY A 49 23.37 3.48 -1.23
CA GLY A 49 23.60 3.23 -2.65
C GLY A 49 22.30 3.09 -3.44
N LYS A 50 22.44 2.58 -4.67
CA LYS A 50 21.34 2.41 -5.64
C LYS A 50 20.77 0.99 -5.67
N GLU A 51 21.11 0.18 -4.68
CA GLU A 51 20.67 -1.19 -4.53
C GLU A 51 20.22 -1.43 -3.09
N ALA A 52 19.04 -2.00 -2.91
CA ALA A 52 18.50 -2.34 -1.60
C ALA A 52 18.12 -3.82 -1.57
N TYR A 53 18.34 -4.47 -0.44
CA TYR A 53 17.94 -5.85 -0.23
C TYR A 53 17.24 -5.99 1.11
N LEU A 54 16.08 -6.64 1.10
CA LEU A 54 15.29 -6.98 2.27
C LEU A 54 14.99 -8.48 2.27
N ILE A 55 15.27 -9.14 3.39
CA ILE A 55 14.67 -10.41 3.78
C ILE A 55 13.74 -10.14 4.95
N ALA A 56 12.48 -10.53 4.83
CA ALA A 56 11.58 -10.57 5.96
C ALA A 56 11.26 -12.02 6.33
N TYR A 57 11.59 -12.41 7.57
CA TYR A 57 11.22 -13.69 8.15
C TYR A 57 9.94 -13.53 8.95
N LEU A 58 8.90 -14.24 8.54
CA LEU A 58 7.59 -14.17 9.18
C LEU A 58 7.56 -15.10 10.40
N PRO A 59 6.93 -14.68 11.52
CA PRO A 59 6.91 -15.48 12.75
C PRO A 59 6.08 -16.76 12.63
N ARG A 60 5.21 -16.82 11.62
CA ARG A 60 4.38 -17.97 11.26
C ARG A 60 4.06 -17.91 9.76
N PRO A 61 3.66 -19.02 9.13
CA PRO A 61 3.13 -18.99 7.78
C PRO A 61 1.93 -18.04 7.66
N ILE A 62 1.94 -17.17 6.65
CA ILE A 62 0.87 -16.21 6.35
C ILE A 62 0.46 -16.35 4.89
N LEU A 63 -0.84 -16.28 4.60
CA LEU A 63 -1.36 -16.18 3.24
C LEU A 63 -1.04 -14.78 2.70
N CYS A 64 -0.23 -14.72 1.66
CA CYS A 64 0.20 -13.49 1.03
C CYS A 64 -0.26 -13.44 -0.42
N ARG A 65 -0.68 -12.25 -0.86
CA ARG A 65 -1.06 -11.98 -2.24
C ARG A 65 -0.30 -10.80 -2.85
N GLY A 66 0.31 -9.96 -2.04
CA GLY A 66 1.10 -8.86 -2.58
C GLY A 66 2.17 -8.32 -1.65
N PHE A 67 3.12 -7.64 -2.28
CA PHE A 67 4.18 -6.88 -1.64
C PHE A 67 4.28 -5.50 -2.30
N SER A 68 4.45 -4.44 -1.53
CA SER A 68 4.61 -3.09 -2.09
C SER A 68 5.51 -2.20 -1.26
N TYR A 69 6.13 -1.21 -1.91
CA TYR A 69 6.74 -0.05 -1.27
C TYR A 69 5.98 1.22 -1.66
N HIS A 70 5.95 2.19 -0.74
CA HIS A 70 5.25 3.47 -0.93
C HIS A 70 6.12 4.64 -0.49
N ARG A 71 5.88 5.82 -1.10
CA ARG A 71 6.60 7.09 -0.86
C ARG A 71 8.11 7.00 -1.08
N THR A 72 8.52 6.08 -1.95
CA THR A 72 9.91 5.87 -2.32
C THR A 72 10.43 6.98 -3.22
N ASN A 73 11.75 7.14 -3.25
CA ASN A 73 12.43 7.96 -4.28
C ASN A 73 12.83 7.13 -5.52
N LEU A 74 12.27 5.94 -5.69
CA LEU A 74 12.57 5.09 -6.85
C LEU A 74 12.11 5.77 -8.14
N THR A 75 12.93 5.67 -9.18
CA THR A 75 12.59 6.15 -10.52
C THR A 75 11.75 5.14 -11.27
N ALA A 76 11.15 5.56 -12.40
CA ALA A 76 10.46 4.65 -13.31
C ALA A 76 11.37 3.55 -13.89
N GLY A 77 12.70 3.75 -13.87
CA GLY A 77 13.69 2.77 -14.32
C GLY A 77 14.08 1.73 -13.26
N ALA A 78 13.53 1.81 -12.04
CA ALA A 78 13.82 0.86 -10.99
C ALA A 78 13.39 -0.57 -11.37
N GLN A 79 14.19 -1.54 -10.93
CA GLN A 79 13.94 -2.97 -11.12
C GLN A 79 13.92 -3.69 -9.78
N TYR A 80 13.21 -4.81 -9.72
CA TYR A 80 13.15 -5.67 -8.55
C TYR A 80 13.32 -7.14 -8.91
N SER A 81 13.78 -7.92 -7.95
CA SER A 81 13.67 -9.38 -7.97
C SER A 81 13.15 -9.84 -6.61
N LEU A 82 12.09 -10.66 -6.62
CA LEU A 82 11.41 -11.12 -5.44
C LEU A 82 11.30 -12.64 -5.44
N VAL A 83 11.62 -13.25 -4.30
CA VAL A 83 11.42 -14.67 -4.01
C VAL A 83 10.59 -14.79 -2.74
N ALA A 84 9.43 -15.43 -2.84
CA ALA A 84 8.64 -15.79 -1.66
C ALA A 84 8.80 -17.29 -1.37
N ARG A 85 8.95 -17.66 -0.10
CA ARG A 85 9.23 -19.03 0.33
C ARG A 85 8.27 -19.51 1.40
N ASN A 86 8.00 -20.80 1.40
CA ASN A 86 7.38 -21.52 2.52
C ASN A 86 8.39 -22.55 3.06
N GLY A 87 8.95 -22.26 4.23
CA GLY A 87 10.18 -22.91 4.70
C GLY A 87 11.33 -22.64 3.72
N SER A 88 12.02 -23.70 3.29
CA SER A 88 13.10 -23.62 2.30
C SER A 88 12.60 -23.57 0.85
N ASN A 89 11.33 -23.89 0.59
CA ASN A 89 10.80 -24.04 -0.77
C ASN A 89 10.35 -22.69 -1.34
N PRO A 90 10.89 -22.25 -2.49
CA PRO A 90 10.35 -21.07 -3.16
C PRO A 90 8.97 -21.39 -3.75
N VAL A 91 7.97 -20.56 -3.43
CA VAL A 91 6.60 -20.67 -3.93
C VAL A 91 6.28 -19.60 -4.98
N PHE A 92 7.06 -18.52 -5.01
CA PHE A 92 7.00 -17.48 -6.03
C PHE A 92 8.40 -16.97 -6.34
N LEU A 93 8.69 -16.78 -7.63
CA LEU A 93 9.89 -16.12 -8.12
C LEU A 93 9.48 -15.15 -9.24
N SER A 94 9.82 -13.88 -9.11
CA SER A 94 9.56 -12.92 -10.19
C SER A 94 10.65 -12.90 -11.27
N GLY A 95 11.87 -13.32 -10.92
CA GLY A 95 13.07 -12.92 -11.66
C GLY A 95 13.28 -11.40 -11.59
N MET A 96 14.20 -10.87 -12.41
CA MET A 96 14.38 -9.42 -12.53
C MET A 96 13.24 -8.82 -13.36
N GLN A 97 12.50 -7.89 -12.78
CA GLN A 97 11.33 -7.24 -13.38
C GLN A 97 11.42 -5.72 -13.23
N ALA A 98 10.81 -4.98 -14.15
CA ALA A 98 10.60 -3.55 -13.96
C ALA A 98 9.64 -3.31 -12.79
N ALA A 99 9.99 -2.43 -11.85
CA ALA A 99 9.12 -2.05 -10.76
C ALA A 99 7.90 -1.26 -11.24
N ASN A 100 8.01 -0.58 -12.40
CA ASN A 100 7.00 0.33 -12.93
C ASN A 100 6.55 1.33 -11.87
N THR A 101 7.52 1.87 -11.12
CA THR A 101 7.25 2.81 -10.03
C THR A 101 6.54 4.04 -10.59
N ALA A 102 5.39 4.35 -10.00
CA ALA A 102 4.60 5.53 -10.33
C ALA A 102 4.22 6.22 -9.03
N SER A 103 4.30 7.56 -8.97
CA SER A 103 4.02 8.34 -7.75
C SER A 103 4.78 7.84 -6.50
N GLY A 104 6.02 7.39 -6.68
CA GLY A 104 6.86 6.89 -5.57
C GLY A 104 6.45 5.55 -5.01
N GLN A 105 5.64 4.76 -5.72
CA GLN A 105 5.13 3.49 -5.19
C GLN A 105 5.06 2.40 -6.26
N PHE A 106 5.13 1.15 -5.84
CA PHE A 106 4.92 -0.01 -6.72
C PHE A 106 4.38 -1.22 -5.96
N LEU A 107 3.67 -2.09 -6.67
CA LEU A 107 3.05 -3.29 -6.13
C LEU A 107 3.40 -4.52 -6.97
N VAL A 108 3.89 -5.55 -6.29
CA VAL A 108 4.02 -6.91 -6.78
C VAL A 108 2.78 -7.69 -6.34
N VAL A 109 2.05 -8.24 -7.30
CA VAL A 109 0.87 -9.08 -7.06
C VAL A 109 1.22 -10.51 -7.41
N PHE A 110 1.04 -11.44 -6.46
CA PHE A 110 1.25 -12.86 -6.68
C PHE A 110 0.12 -13.43 -7.56
N PRO A 111 0.36 -14.51 -8.32
CA PRO A 111 -0.66 -15.08 -9.21
C PRO A 111 -1.81 -15.77 -8.46
N SER A 112 -1.56 -16.23 -7.23
CA SER A 112 -2.54 -16.77 -6.29
C SER A 112 -2.22 -16.27 -4.88
N GLU A 113 -3.12 -16.48 -3.92
CA GLU A 113 -2.68 -16.44 -2.51
C GLU A 113 -1.68 -17.57 -2.28
N MET A 114 -0.63 -17.29 -1.53
CA MET A 114 0.44 -18.24 -1.24
C MET A 114 0.78 -18.18 0.24
N ALA A 115 0.85 -19.35 0.89
CA ALA A 115 1.39 -19.44 2.23
C ALA A 115 2.89 -19.21 2.18
N ILE A 116 3.38 -18.19 2.88
CA ILE A 116 4.80 -17.82 2.92
C ILE A 116 5.28 -17.71 4.37
N THR A 117 6.55 -18.01 4.59
CA THR A 117 7.28 -17.79 5.85
C THR A 117 8.42 -16.80 5.67
N GLN A 118 8.81 -16.51 4.43
CA GLN A 118 9.91 -15.62 4.11
C GLN A 118 9.68 -14.94 2.76
N ILE A 119 10.12 -13.68 2.66
CA ILE A 119 10.25 -12.97 1.39
C ILE A 119 11.64 -12.37 1.27
N ASP A 120 12.24 -12.55 0.10
CA ASP A 120 13.51 -11.96 -0.29
C ASP A 120 13.20 -10.97 -1.42
N ILE A 121 13.48 -9.68 -1.24
CA ILE A 121 13.36 -8.69 -2.30
C ILE A 121 14.66 -7.92 -2.47
N ALA A 122 15.14 -7.89 -3.70
CA ALA A 122 16.23 -7.03 -4.16
C ALA A 122 15.65 -5.93 -5.05
N LEU A 123 16.16 -4.72 -4.89
CA LEU A 123 15.85 -3.54 -5.68
C LEU A 123 17.12 -2.97 -6.26
N THR A 124 17.05 -2.49 -7.51
CA THR A 124 18.13 -1.72 -8.13
C THR A 124 17.53 -0.56 -8.92
N ASP A 125 18.13 0.62 -8.79
CA ASP A 125 17.72 1.83 -9.49
C ASP A 125 18.96 2.65 -9.86
N GLN A 126 19.72 2.15 -10.83
CA GLN A 126 20.99 2.75 -11.25
C GLN A 126 20.82 4.18 -11.77
N GLY A 127 19.64 4.50 -12.30
CA GLY A 127 19.27 5.84 -12.79
C GLY A 127 18.90 6.83 -11.69
N ASN A 128 18.85 6.41 -10.42
CA ASN A 128 18.42 7.28 -9.33
C ASN A 128 19.34 8.51 -9.18
N PRO A 129 18.80 9.75 -9.32
CA PRO A 129 19.61 10.97 -9.25
C PRO A 129 20.05 11.31 -7.82
N ASP A 130 19.34 10.83 -6.80
CA ASP A 130 19.62 11.16 -5.39
C ASP A 130 20.87 10.40 -4.88
N GLY A 131 21.26 9.32 -5.56
CA GLY A 131 22.41 8.49 -5.18
C GLY A 131 22.16 7.53 -4.02
N PHE A 132 20.97 7.55 -3.42
CA PHE A 132 20.53 6.65 -2.34
C PHE A 132 19.12 6.14 -2.61
N LEU A 133 18.72 5.04 -1.98
CA LEU A 133 17.33 4.56 -1.98
C LEU A 133 16.67 4.83 -0.63
N SER A 134 15.50 5.48 -0.65
CA SER A 134 14.70 5.79 0.53
C SER A 134 13.34 5.11 0.41
N LEU A 135 13.01 4.26 1.37
CA LEU A 135 11.85 3.39 1.38
C LEU A 135 11.06 3.61 2.69
N PRO A 136 10.10 4.56 2.73
CA PRO A 136 9.40 4.90 3.97
C PRO A 136 8.38 3.87 4.46
N LEU A 137 7.64 3.26 3.54
CA LEU A 137 6.55 2.35 3.86
C LEU A 137 6.64 1.10 3.02
N ALA A 138 6.34 -0.03 3.64
CA ALA A 138 6.22 -1.31 2.97
C ALA A 138 4.98 -2.06 3.45
N TYR A 139 4.41 -2.84 2.55
CA TYR A 139 3.30 -3.73 2.83
C TYR A 139 3.61 -5.13 2.33
N LEU A 140 3.30 -6.15 3.13
CA LEU A 140 3.33 -7.56 2.78
C LEU A 140 2.11 -8.24 3.39
N GLY A 141 1.32 -8.94 2.60
CA GLY A 141 0.18 -9.66 3.16
C GLY A 141 -0.91 -10.05 2.18
N PRO A 142 -2.08 -10.46 2.69
CA PRO A 142 -3.22 -10.84 1.88
C PRO A 142 -3.89 -9.63 1.24
N LEU A 143 -4.28 -9.76 -0.02
CA LEU A 143 -5.07 -8.76 -0.74
C LEU A 143 -6.47 -9.32 -0.92
N TRP A 144 -7.35 -8.97 0.01
CA TRP A 144 -8.74 -9.41 -0.02
C TRP A 144 -9.51 -8.65 -1.09
N GLN A 145 -10.32 -9.35 -1.87
CA GLN A 145 -11.25 -8.79 -2.84
C GLN A 145 -12.67 -9.20 -2.47
N PRO A 146 -13.66 -8.29 -2.54
CA PRO A 146 -15.05 -8.70 -2.48
C PRO A 146 -15.38 -9.57 -3.70
N ALA A 147 -16.03 -10.71 -3.46
CA ALA A 147 -16.60 -11.59 -4.47
C ALA A 147 -17.65 -10.86 -5.31
N ARG A 148 -18.44 -9.97 -4.68
CA ARG A 148 -19.38 -9.08 -5.39
C ARG A 148 -18.77 -7.69 -5.52
N ASN A 149 -17.77 -7.58 -6.39
CA ASN A 149 -17.10 -6.31 -6.69
C ASN A 149 -17.89 -5.42 -7.67
N MET A 150 -19.19 -5.28 -7.44
CA MET A 150 -20.03 -4.32 -8.17
C MET A 150 -19.96 -2.96 -7.47
N SER A 151 -18.80 -2.33 -7.50
CA SER A 151 -18.64 -0.92 -7.14
C SER A 151 -19.03 -0.06 -8.34
N TRP A 152 -20.21 0.56 -8.27
CA TRP A 152 -20.55 1.66 -9.16
C TRP A 152 -20.34 2.94 -8.40
N GLN A 153 -19.18 3.56 -8.65
CA GLN A 153 -18.70 4.88 -8.23
C GLN A 153 -17.65 4.87 -7.11
N GLY A 154 -16.55 5.56 -7.39
CA GLY A 154 -15.54 6.00 -6.45
C GLY A 154 -14.95 7.29 -7.00
N SER A 155 -14.61 8.24 -6.13
CA SER A 155 -14.04 9.53 -6.54
C SER A 155 -12.60 9.63 -6.07
N GLU A 156 -11.70 9.98 -6.98
CA GLU A 156 -10.34 10.40 -6.62
C GLU A 156 -10.31 11.90 -6.35
N GLY A 157 -9.76 12.25 -5.20
CA GLY A 157 -9.57 13.62 -4.75
C GLY A 157 -8.16 13.86 -4.24
N ARG A 158 -7.83 15.13 -4.04
CA ARG A 158 -6.61 15.55 -3.37
C ARG A 158 -6.98 16.51 -2.26
N GLN A 159 -6.55 16.22 -1.04
CA GLN A 159 -6.73 17.13 0.08
C GLN A 159 -5.44 17.95 0.24
N ASN A 160 -5.58 19.26 0.09
CA ASN A 160 -4.52 20.23 0.31
C ASN A 160 -4.84 21.00 1.60
N THR A 161 -3.83 21.26 2.42
CA THR A 161 -3.92 22.30 3.46
C THR A 161 -2.95 23.41 3.07
N ILE A 162 -3.49 24.61 2.92
CA ILE A 162 -2.77 25.81 2.52
C ILE A 162 -2.87 26.78 3.69
N ASP A 163 -1.73 27.29 4.15
CA ASP A 163 -1.69 28.46 5.02
C ASP A 163 -1.59 29.70 4.15
N GLU A 164 -2.29 30.76 4.53
CA GLU A 164 -2.11 32.07 3.92
C GLU A 164 -1.17 32.88 4.80
N ALA A 165 0.00 33.23 4.26
CA ALA A 165 0.96 34.09 4.94
C ALA A 165 0.88 35.50 4.32
N THR A 166 0.57 36.51 5.12
CA THR A 166 0.49 37.91 4.67
C THR A 166 1.85 38.59 4.85
N SER A 167 2.37 39.20 3.79
CA SER A 167 3.59 40.01 3.86
C SER A 167 3.35 41.33 4.60
N LEU A 168 4.44 41.98 5.04
CA LEU A 168 4.40 43.34 5.58
C LEU A 168 3.79 44.38 4.63
N SER A 169 3.75 44.10 3.31
CA SER A 169 3.13 44.96 2.30
C SER A 169 1.67 44.59 1.99
N GLY A 170 1.07 43.68 2.77
CA GLY A 170 -0.32 43.25 2.60
C GLY A 170 -0.56 42.24 1.47
N VAL A 171 0.50 41.63 0.93
CA VAL A 171 0.37 40.63 -0.13
C VAL A 171 0.26 39.25 0.52
N GLU A 172 -0.82 38.54 0.22
CA GLU A 172 -1.05 37.16 0.68
C GLU A 172 -0.36 36.17 -0.26
N TYR A 173 0.41 35.25 0.32
CA TYR A 173 1.04 34.16 -0.43
C TYR A 173 0.60 32.81 0.16
N PRO A 174 -0.01 31.92 -0.66
CA PRO A 174 -0.39 30.59 -0.22
C PRO A 174 0.85 29.72 -0.02
N THR A 175 1.05 29.22 1.20
CA THR A 175 2.06 28.23 1.54
C THR A 175 1.40 26.87 1.67
N LEU A 176 1.67 25.97 0.73
CA LEU A 176 1.17 24.59 0.82
C LEU A 176 1.86 23.86 1.98
N ARG A 177 1.11 23.48 3.02
CA ARG A 177 1.64 22.65 4.12
C ARG A 177 1.85 21.22 3.67
N TYR A 178 0.80 20.61 3.15
CA TYR A 178 0.84 19.25 2.63
C TYR A 178 -0.26 19.00 1.60
N ARG A 179 -0.04 17.96 0.80
CA ARG A 179 -0.97 17.43 -0.20
C ARG A 179 -1.03 15.93 -0.06
N GLN A 180 -2.22 15.39 0.15
CA GLN A 180 -2.45 13.94 0.28
C GLN A 180 -3.51 13.48 -0.72
N ARG A 181 -3.34 12.27 -1.27
CA ARG A 181 -4.37 11.63 -2.09
C ARG A 181 -5.50 11.11 -1.22
N VAL A 182 -6.72 11.22 -1.72
CA VAL A 182 -7.93 10.73 -1.05
C VAL A 182 -8.78 9.97 -2.05
N LEU A 183 -9.21 8.77 -1.70
CA LEU A 183 -10.17 7.99 -2.48
C LEU A 183 -11.42 7.73 -1.65
N SER A 184 -12.57 8.02 -2.24
CA SER A 184 -13.86 7.54 -1.74
C SER A 184 -14.22 6.25 -2.45
N ILE A 185 -14.57 5.23 -1.69
CA ILE A 185 -14.82 3.86 -2.12
C ILE A 185 -16.26 3.54 -1.76
N ASP A 186 -17.12 3.33 -2.75
CA ASP A 186 -18.51 2.96 -2.52
C ASP A 186 -18.74 1.52 -2.98
N HIS A 187 -19.07 0.66 -2.02
CA HIS A 187 -19.57 -0.68 -2.29
C HIS A 187 -21.08 -0.67 -2.15
N GLN A 188 -21.80 -0.89 -3.25
CA GLN A 188 -23.26 -0.84 -3.27
C GLN A 188 -23.93 -2.21 -3.09
N SER A 189 -23.17 -3.30 -3.20
CA SER A 189 -23.74 -4.65 -3.19
C SER A 189 -22.75 -5.70 -2.65
N LEU A 190 -22.48 -5.64 -1.36
CA LEU A 190 -21.77 -6.68 -0.61
C LEU A 190 -22.73 -7.81 -0.18
N GLY A 191 -22.23 -9.05 -0.20
CA GLY A 191 -22.86 -10.21 0.42
C GLY A 191 -22.72 -10.22 1.94
N ALA A 192 -23.59 -10.95 2.63
CA ALA A 192 -23.54 -11.11 4.07
C ALA A 192 -22.25 -11.81 4.56
N ASP A 193 -21.68 -12.68 3.73
CA ASP A 193 -20.43 -13.41 3.95
C ASP A 193 -19.17 -12.52 3.88
N GLU A 194 -19.25 -11.36 3.23
CA GLU A 194 -18.16 -10.39 3.11
C GLU A 194 -18.08 -9.44 4.32
N LEU A 195 -19.19 -9.28 5.06
CA LEU A 195 -19.27 -8.35 6.19
C LEU A 195 -18.24 -8.60 7.31
N PRO A 196 -17.91 -9.85 7.69
CA PRO A 196 -16.86 -10.09 8.68
C PRO A 196 -15.52 -9.48 8.27
N MET A 197 -15.14 -9.58 6.99
CA MET A 197 -13.89 -9.01 6.49
C MET A 197 -13.94 -7.47 6.45
N ILE A 198 -15.05 -6.89 5.99
CA ILE A 198 -15.25 -5.43 6.02
C ILE A 198 -15.14 -4.87 7.44
N ARG A 199 -15.74 -5.57 8.42
CA ARG A 199 -15.63 -5.19 9.84
C ARG A 199 -14.20 -5.37 10.37
N ALA A 200 -13.48 -6.39 9.94
CA ALA A 200 -12.07 -6.59 10.30
C ALA A 200 -11.19 -5.46 9.75
N ILE A 201 -11.39 -5.06 8.49
CA ILE A 201 -10.72 -3.90 7.87
C ILE A 201 -11.02 -2.63 8.68
N GLY A 202 -12.28 -2.39 9.03
CA GLY A 202 -12.69 -1.25 9.85
C GLY A 202 -12.06 -1.26 11.25
N ALA A 203 -11.96 -2.44 11.89
CA ALA A 203 -11.30 -2.59 13.18
C ALA A 203 -9.80 -2.28 13.09
N THR A 204 -9.11 -2.76 12.06
CA THR A 204 -7.70 -2.42 11.82
C THR A 204 -7.53 -0.92 11.59
N ALA A 205 -8.39 -0.32 10.77
CA ALA A 205 -8.37 1.11 10.49
C ALA A 205 -8.54 1.96 11.77
N ALA A 206 -9.41 1.52 12.70
CA ALA A 206 -9.63 2.19 13.99
C ALA A 206 -8.38 2.19 14.89
N THR A 207 -7.45 1.24 14.72
CA THR A 207 -6.16 1.26 15.43
C THR A 207 -5.15 2.27 14.87
N GLY A 208 -5.50 2.96 13.76
CA GLY A 208 -4.64 3.94 13.10
C GLY A 208 -3.57 3.33 12.20
N ARG A 209 -3.60 2.02 11.98
CA ARG A 209 -2.73 1.28 11.05
C ARG A 209 -3.04 1.64 9.60
N ASN A 210 -2.03 1.52 8.74
CA ASN A 210 -2.22 1.72 7.31
C ASN A 210 -2.93 0.53 6.66
N ILE A 211 -3.87 0.83 5.77
CA ILE A 211 -4.55 -0.11 4.89
C ILE A 211 -4.05 0.15 3.47
N LEU A 212 -3.74 -0.91 2.73
CA LEU A 212 -3.50 -0.83 1.30
C LEU A 212 -4.83 -0.95 0.57
N PHE A 213 -5.16 0.03 -0.26
CA PHE A 213 -6.27 -0.06 -1.20
C PHE A 213 -5.76 0.01 -2.63
N VAL A 214 -6.18 -0.94 -3.45
CA VAL A 214 -5.89 -0.98 -4.88
C VAL A 214 -7.22 -0.92 -5.62
N PRO A 215 -7.53 0.15 -6.37
CA PRO A 215 -8.81 0.30 -7.06
C PRO A 215 -9.10 -0.82 -8.06
N ASP A 216 -8.09 -1.25 -8.80
CA ASP A 216 -8.16 -2.39 -9.71
C ASP A 216 -6.79 -3.07 -9.77
N LEU A 217 -6.73 -4.34 -9.38
CA LEU A 217 -5.48 -5.11 -9.38
C LEU A 217 -4.98 -5.47 -10.78
N SER A 218 -5.88 -5.50 -11.77
CA SER A 218 -5.59 -5.84 -13.16
C SER A 218 -5.17 -4.63 -13.99
N ALA A 219 -5.48 -3.42 -13.54
CA ALA A 219 -5.24 -2.20 -14.29
C ALA A 219 -3.74 -1.92 -14.51
N PRO A 220 -3.32 -1.49 -15.72
CA PRO A 220 -1.93 -1.16 -16.01
C PRO A 220 -1.37 -0.02 -15.14
N ASP A 221 -2.23 0.91 -14.73
CA ASP A 221 -1.92 2.10 -13.93
C ASP A 221 -2.15 1.89 -12.43
N ARG A 222 -2.34 0.64 -11.97
CA ARG A 222 -2.57 0.31 -10.55
C ARG A 222 -1.54 0.91 -9.61
N ASN A 223 -0.27 0.99 -10.03
CA ASN A 223 0.81 1.54 -9.21
C ASN A 223 0.59 3.03 -8.95
N SER A 224 0.09 3.81 -9.90
CA SER A 224 -0.30 5.20 -9.64
C SER A 224 -1.61 5.30 -8.87
N ALA A 225 -2.54 4.37 -9.08
CA ALA A 225 -3.89 4.44 -8.52
C ALA A 225 -3.97 4.01 -7.05
N MET A 226 -3.16 3.04 -6.61
CA MET A 226 -3.21 2.49 -5.25
C MET A 226 -2.92 3.55 -4.18
N VAL A 227 -3.43 3.33 -2.97
CA VAL A 227 -3.18 4.19 -1.81
C VAL A 227 -2.86 3.33 -0.61
N PHE A 228 -1.77 3.65 0.09
CA PHE A 228 -1.44 3.07 1.39
C PHE A 228 -1.55 4.16 2.46
N GLY A 229 -2.47 3.97 3.40
CA GLY A 229 -2.71 4.97 4.43
C GLY A 229 -3.95 4.71 5.28
N ARG A 230 -4.54 5.77 5.81
CA ARG A 230 -5.62 5.67 6.79
C ARG A 230 -6.97 5.54 6.11
N LEU A 231 -7.65 4.44 6.42
CA LEU A 231 -9.04 4.22 6.03
C LEU A 231 -9.98 4.75 7.11
N THR A 232 -11.07 5.37 6.70
CA THR A 232 -12.21 5.75 7.54
C THR A 232 -13.41 4.94 7.05
N PRO A 233 -13.87 3.94 7.81
CA PRO A 233 -15.04 3.19 7.42
C PRO A 233 -16.30 4.05 7.60
N GLY A 234 -17.23 3.95 6.66
CA GLY A 234 -18.58 4.47 6.79
C GLY A 234 -19.53 3.40 7.32
N ASP A 235 -20.80 3.78 7.46
CA ASP A 235 -21.82 2.86 7.95
C ASP A 235 -22.10 1.73 6.95
N VAL A 236 -22.43 0.56 7.48
CA VAL A 236 -22.95 -0.56 6.68
C VAL A 236 -24.47 -0.48 6.69
N THR A 237 -25.05 -0.25 5.53
CA THR A 237 -26.50 -0.22 5.34
C THR A 237 -26.99 -1.57 4.80
N CYS A 238 -28.18 -1.98 5.23
CA CYS A 238 -28.88 -3.16 4.73
C CYS A 238 -30.27 -2.76 4.21
N PRO A 239 -30.73 -3.33 3.07
CA PRO A 239 -32.08 -3.17 2.60
C PRO A 239 -33.03 -3.89 3.58
N ALA A 240 -34.20 -3.32 3.81
CA ALA A 240 -35.23 -3.91 4.67
C ALA A 240 -35.89 -5.18 4.09
N GLY A 241 -35.43 -5.68 2.93
CA GLY A 241 -36.00 -6.84 2.23
C GLY A 241 -35.08 -8.07 2.24
N ALA A 242 -35.55 -9.17 1.64
CA ALA A 242 -34.82 -10.45 1.59
C ALA A 242 -33.57 -10.44 0.67
N ALA A 243 -33.24 -9.31 0.05
CA ALA A 243 -32.09 -9.21 -0.85
C ALA A 243 -30.78 -9.28 -0.05
N ASP A 244 -29.90 -10.21 -0.43
CA ASP A 244 -28.55 -10.26 0.13
C ASP A 244 -27.65 -9.18 -0.48
N ARG A 245 -27.88 -7.93 -0.09
CA ARG A 245 -27.11 -6.78 -0.55
C ARG A 245 -26.85 -5.88 0.64
N ARG A 246 -25.61 -5.48 0.89
CA ARG A 246 -25.26 -4.44 1.85
C ARG A 246 -24.46 -3.38 1.13
N ALA A 247 -24.62 -2.13 1.55
CA ALA A 247 -23.84 -1.04 1.01
C ALA A 247 -23.02 -0.38 2.11
N THR A 248 -21.80 0.02 1.77
CA THR A 248 -20.92 0.78 2.65
C THR A 248 -20.08 1.75 1.84
N THR A 249 -19.75 2.86 2.46
CA THR A 249 -18.84 3.85 1.92
C THR A 249 -17.58 3.83 2.76
N MET A 250 -16.42 4.04 2.15
CA MET A 250 -15.15 4.15 2.87
C MET A 250 -14.35 5.29 2.27
N THR A 251 -13.56 5.97 3.09
CA THR A 251 -12.61 6.98 2.60
C THR A 251 -11.21 6.58 3.00
N ILE A 252 -10.31 6.41 2.04
CA ILE A 252 -8.89 6.21 2.32
C ILE A 252 -8.10 7.47 2.01
N ARG A 253 -7.20 7.84 2.93
CA ARG A 253 -6.28 8.96 2.79
C ARG A 253 -4.85 8.45 2.83
N GLU A 254 -4.05 8.86 1.86
CA GLU A 254 -2.63 8.55 1.80
C GLU A 254 -1.90 9.02 3.06
N ARG A 255 -0.94 8.21 3.53
CA ARG A 255 -0.09 8.59 4.66
C ARG A 255 1.02 9.54 4.22
N LEU A 256 1.38 10.51 5.07
CA LEU A 256 2.42 11.51 4.82
C LEU A 256 3.67 11.28 5.64
#